data_AF-A0A6B2Z4X8-F1
#
_entry.id   AF-A0A6B2Z4X8-F1
#
_cell.length_a   1.000
_cell.length_b   1.000
_cell.length_c   1.000
_cell.angle_alpha   90.00
_cell.angle_beta   90.00
_cell.angle_gamma   90.00
#
_symmetry.space_group_name_H-M   'P 1'
#
loop_
_entity.id
_entity.type
_entity.pdbx_description
1 polymer ?
#
loop_
_entity_poly.entity_id
_entity_poly.type
_entity_poly.pdbx_seq_one_letter_code
_entity_poly.pdbx_strand_id
1 'polypeptide(L)'
;MNQAERTAEALIREAIHGVTPEPTLESFGGGVKSCKEPSDGGSEERVTLTRNYWLKGIPRESGEDVVRKVFGNWKQAGHVVDAEPDYGRRVVAANLRSKPDDFLMQVAMGMGGQLSVGVTSPCFWDSEPVPSALGHPAPRIDAELQ
;
A
#
# COMPACT_ATOMS: atom_id res chain seq x y z
N MET A 1 15.90 -0.83 3.68
CA MET A 1 14.61 -0.21 3.31
C MET A 1 14.59 0.00 1.81
N ASN A 2 13.66 -0.63 1.08
CA ASN A 2 13.51 -0.44 -0.37
C ASN A 2 12.69 0.83 -0.67
N GLN A 3 12.53 1.19 -1.95
CA GLN A 3 11.77 2.39 -2.33
C GLN A 3 10.29 2.29 -1.93
N ALA A 4 9.66 1.13 -2.15
CA ALA A 4 8.25 0.92 -1.79
C ALA A 4 7.99 1.15 -0.30
N GLU A 5 8.94 0.73 0.55
CA GLU A 5 8.86 0.93 2.00
C GLU A 5 8.99 2.40 2.39
N ARG A 6 9.95 3.12 1.80
CA ARG A 6 10.06 4.57 2.04
C ARG A 6 8.81 5.33 1.60
N THR A 7 8.25 5.00 0.44
CA THR A 7 7.02 5.62 -0.08
C THR A 7 5.83 5.31 0.83
N ALA A 8 5.63 4.04 1.23
CA ALA A 8 4.54 3.67 2.13
C ALA A 8 4.60 4.42 3.47
N GLU A 9 5.79 4.51 4.06
CA GLU A 9 6.01 5.24 5.31
C GLU A 9 5.77 6.75 5.16
N ALA A 10 6.15 7.34 4.04
CA ALA A 10 5.91 8.76 3.75
C ALA A 10 4.41 9.05 3.61
N LEU A 11 3.69 8.22 2.84
CA LEU A 11 2.25 8.35 2.64
C LEU A 11 1.48 8.21 3.96
N ILE A 12 1.87 7.27 4.83
CA ILE A 12 1.27 7.13 6.16
C ILE A 12 1.45 8.41 6.97
N ARG A 13 2.67 8.94 7.04
CA ARG A 13 2.96 10.18 7.79
C ARG A 13 2.21 11.39 7.24
N GLU A 14 2.13 11.54 5.92
CA GLU A 14 1.34 12.58 5.27
C GLU A 14 -0.14 12.45 5.63
N ALA A 15 -0.70 11.24 5.53
CA ALA A 15 -2.09 10.98 5.81
C ALA A 15 -2.48 11.35 7.25
N ILE A 16 -1.64 11.03 8.24
CA ILE A 16 -1.91 11.32 9.65
C ILE A 16 -1.44 12.72 10.10
N HIS A 17 -0.92 13.55 9.20
CA HIS A 17 -0.36 14.84 9.56
C HIS A 17 -1.39 15.74 10.28
N GLY A 18 -0.99 16.29 11.43
CA GLY A 18 -1.84 17.17 12.23
C GLY A 18 -3.02 16.48 12.93
N VAL A 19 -3.05 15.14 12.99
CA VAL A 19 -3.92 14.43 13.94
C VAL A 19 -3.47 14.78 15.37
N THR A 20 -4.44 15.10 16.23
CA THR A 20 -4.19 15.50 17.63
C THR A 20 -5.07 14.67 18.57
N PRO A 21 -4.51 14.08 19.66
CA PRO A 21 -3.07 14.02 19.96
C PRO A 21 -2.29 13.28 18.86
N GLU A 22 -0.99 13.52 18.76
CA GLU A 22 -0.15 12.82 17.78
C GLU A 22 -0.18 11.32 18.06
N PRO A 23 -0.61 10.46 17.11
CA PRO A 23 -0.74 9.04 17.36
C PRO A 23 0.62 8.35 17.36
N THR A 24 0.82 7.42 18.29
CA THR A 24 1.92 6.46 18.20
C THR A 24 1.54 5.35 17.23
N LEU A 25 2.42 5.04 16.28
CA LEU A 25 2.23 3.94 15.32
C LEU A 25 2.70 2.61 15.91
N GLU A 26 1.76 1.69 16.13
CA GLU A 26 2.05 0.31 16.54
C GLU A 26 1.79 -0.65 15.38
N SER A 27 2.83 -1.29 14.86
CA SER A 27 2.67 -2.25 13.75
C SER A 27 1.88 -3.47 14.20
N PHE A 28 0.89 -3.87 13.40
CA PHE A 28 0.15 -5.12 13.62
C PHE A 28 0.26 -6.10 12.45
N GLY A 29 1.14 -5.82 11.50
CA GLY A 29 1.43 -6.71 10.40
C GLY A 29 1.74 -5.99 9.10
N GLY A 30 1.67 -6.75 8.01
CA GLY A 30 2.21 -6.35 6.71
C GLY A 30 3.51 -7.08 6.42
N GLY A 31 4.29 -6.56 5.48
CA GLY A 31 5.50 -7.19 4.95
C GLY A 31 5.45 -7.32 3.43
N VAL A 32 6.44 -8.00 2.89
CA VAL A 32 6.52 -8.32 1.46
C VAL A 32 5.81 -9.65 1.21
N LYS A 33 4.94 -9.70 0.19
CA LYS A 33 4.23 -10.91 -0.23
C LYS A 33 4.18 -10.99 -1.76
N SER A 34 4.10 -12.20 -2.31
CA SER A 34 3.88 -12.39 -3.76
C SER A 34 2.67 -11.59 -4.23
N CYS A 35 2.83 -10.87 -5.34
CA CYS A 35 1.74 -10.13 -5.95
C CYS A 35 0.83 -11.12 -6.68
N LYS A 36 -0.44 -11.17 -6.27
CA LYS A 36 -1.47 -11.97 -6.96
C LYS A 36 -2.51 -11.07 -7.60
N GLU A 37 -2.08 -9.94 -8.15
CA GLU A 37 -2.99 -9.02 -8.85
C GLU A 37 -3.40 -9.66 -10.18
N PRO A 38 -4.63 -10.18 -10.32
CA PRO A 38 -5.00 -10.98 -11.49
C PRO A 38 -5.24 -10.09 -12.72
N SER A 39 -5.44 -8.79 -12.52
CA SER A 39 -5.95 -7.86 -13.52
C SER A 39 -4.88 -7.28 -14.45
N ASP A 40 -3.59 -7.38 -14.10
CA ASP A 40 -2.51 -6.79 -14.89
C ASP A 40 -1.73 -7.80 -15.77
N GLY A 41 -2.05 -9.09 -15.66
CA GLY A 41 -1.42 -10.16 -16.42
C GLY A 41 0.10 -10.30 -16.22
N GLY A 42 0.66 -9.67 -15.18
CA GLY A 42 2.10 -9.64 -14.95
C GLY A 42 2.61 -10.85 -14.15
N SER A 43 3.93 -11.03 -14.14
CA SER A 43 4.60 -12.18 -13.50
C SER A 43 4.22 -12.34 -12.02
N GLU A 44 4.05 -13.60 -11.60
CA GLU A 44 3.85 -14.02 -10.20
C GLU A 44 5.10 -13.81 -9.33
N GLU A 45 6.26 -13.53 -9.95
CA GLU A 45 7.52 -13.23 -9.27
C GLU A 45 7.55 -11.82 -8.68
N ARG A 46 6.63 -10.94 -9.07
CA ARG A 46 6.49 -9.62 -8.46
C ARG A 46 5.96 -9.75 -7.04
N VAL A 47 6.22 -8.73 -6.24
CA VAL A 47 5.78 -8.67 -4.84
C VAL A 47 5.00 -7.39 -4.58
N THR A 48 4.26 -7.39 -3.47
CA THR A 48 3.66 -6.20 -2.87
C THR A 48 4.22 -6.00 -1.49
N LEU A 49 4.24 -4.75 -1.05
CA LEU A 49 4.58 -4.37 0.31
C LEU A 49 3.35 -3.81 0.98
N THR A 50 3.02 -4.32 2.16
CA THR A 50 2.00 -3.73 3.02
C THR A 50 2.62 -3.24 4.33
N ARG A 51 2.15 -2.09 4.82
CA ARG A 51 2.42 -1.56 6.16
C ARG A 51 1.10 -1.27 6.84
N ASN A 52 0.89 -1.82 8.03
CA ASN A 52 -0.35 -1.67 8.79
C ASN A 52 -0.05 -1.25 10.23
N TYR A 53 -0.69 -0.17 10.69
CA TYR A 53 -0.47 0.38 12.02
C TYR A 53 -1.78 0.63 12.76
N TRP A 54 -1.78 0.33 14.05
CA TRP A 54 -2.73 0.91 14.99
C TRP A 54 -2.28 2.33 15.31
N LEU A 55 -3.22 3.28 15.33
CA LEU A 55 -3.01 4.64 15.80
C LEU A 55 -3.32 4.69 17.29
N LYS A 56 -2.30 4.58 18.14
CA LYS A 56 -2.44 4.55 19.60
C LYS A 56 -2.39 5.96 20.20
N GLY A 57 -2.90 6.10 21.42
CA GLY A 57 -2.90 7.37 22.15
C GLY A 57 -4.04 8.31 21.78
N ILE A 58 -4.90 7.92 20.82
CA ILE A 58 -6.11 8.66 20.46
C ILE A 58 -7.27 8.24 21.39
N PRO A 59 -7.99 9.20 22.01
CA PRO A 59 -9.23 8.92 22.72
C PRO A 59 -10.27 8.26 21.81
N ARG A 60 -11.03 7.30 22.34
CA ARG A 60 -11.96 6.48 21.55
C ARG A 60 -13.03 7.31 20.85
N GLU A 61 -13.52 8.34 21.53
CA GLU A 61 -14.52 9.29 21.07
C GLU A 61 -14.05 10.15 19.89
N SER A 62 -12.73 10.26 19.67
CA SER A 62 -12.15 11.03 18.57
C SER A 62 -11.97 10.23 17.28
N GLY A 63 -12.37 8.95 17.27
CA GLY A 63 -12.11 8.04 16.14
C GLY A 63 -12.65 8.55 14.80
N GLU A 64 -13.90 9.01 14.76
CA GLU A 64 -14.50 9.55 13.52
C GLU A 64 -13.80 10.82 13.04
N ASP A 65 -13.41 11.69 13.97
CA ASP A 65 -12.68 12.92 13.66
C ASP A 65 -11.29 12.62 13.08
N VAL A 66 -10.62 11.58 13.59
CA VAL A 66 -9.34 11.13 13.01
C VAL A 66 -9.55 10.58 11.61
N VAL A 67 -10.56 9.73 11.38
CA VAL A 67 -10.86 9.25 10.02
C VAL A 67 -11.15 10.42 9.08
N ARG A 68 -11.92 11.42 9.53
CA ARG A 68 -12.22 12.64 8.76
C ARG A 68 -10.97 13.45 8.47
N LYS A 69 -10.06 13.60 9.43
CA LYS A 69 -8.79 14.32 9.26
C LYS A 69 -7.89 13.63 8.25
N VAL A 70 -7.70 12.31 8.39
CA VAL A 70 -6.87 11.51 7.48
C VAL A 70 -7.42 11.53 6.06
N PHE A 71 -8.74 11.34 5.91
CA PHE A 71 -9.43 11.44 4.62
C PHE A 71 -9.28 12.85 3.99
N GLY A 72 -9.44 13.89 4.80
CA GLY A 72 -9.27 15.29 4.36
C GLY A 72 -7.86 15.60 3.88
N ASN A 73 -6.84 15.17 4.64
CA ASN A 73 -5.43 15.33 4.27
C ASN A 73 -5.16 14.65 2.91
N TRP A 74 -5.67 13.43 2.72
CA TRP A 74 -5.50 12.69 1.47
C TRP A 74 -6.11 13.41 0.26
N LYS A 75 -7.33 13.97 0.41
CA LYS A 75 -7.97 14.79 -0.63
C LYS A 75 -7.21 16.07 -0.91
N GLN A 76 -6.72 16.75 0.13
CA GLN A 76 -5.96 17.98 -0.01
C GLN A 76 -4.64 17.75 -0.76
N ALA A 77 -4.02 16.59 -0.60
CA ALA A 77 -2.84 16.17 -1.36
C ALA A 77 -3.13 15.83 -2.83
N GLY A 78 -4.40 15.86 -3.27
CA GLY A 78 -4.78 15.60 -4.66
C GLY A 78 -4.82 14.13 -5.06
N HIS A 79 -4.84 13.24 -4.06
CA HIS A 79 -4.94 11.80 -4.27
C HIS A 79 -6.36 11.34 -4.58
N VAL A 80 -6.52 10.06 -4.95
CA VAL A 80 -7.78 9.47 -5.40
C VAL A 80 -8.55 8.87 -4.24
N VAL A 81 -9.88 8.99 -4.31
CA VAL A 81 -10.82 8.36 -3.40
C VAL A 81 -11.52 7.21 -4.11
N ASP A 82 -11.26 5.98 -3.65
CA ASP A 82 -11.91 4.78 -4.19
C ASP A 82 -13.23 4.49 -3.44
N ALA A 83 -13.27 4.78 -2.12
CA ALA A 83 -14.49 4.72 -1.30
C ALA A 83 -14.45 5.75 -0.17
N GLU A 84 -15.52 6.53 -0.04
CA GLU A 84 -15.70 7.51 1.04
C GLU A 84 -16.10 6.85 2.37
N PRO A 85 -15.73 7.45 3.52
CA PRO A 85 -16.16 6.97 4.83
C PRO A 85 -17.65 7.21 5.08
N ASP A 86 -18.36 6.18 5.53
CA ASP A 86 -19.73 6.27 6.03
C ASP A 86 -19.74 6.42 7.56
N TYR A 87 -19.90 7.66 8.03
CA TYR A 87 -19.92 8.02 9.45
C TYR A 87 -21.18 7.56 10.19
N GLY A 88 -22.20 7.05 9.51
CA GLY A 88 -23.39 6.50 10.16
C GLY A 88 -23.20 5.08 10.72
N ARG A 89 -22.03 4.47 10.50
CA ARG A 89 -21.77 3.05 10.80
C ARG A 89 -20.87 2.89 12.01
N ARG A 90 -21.02 1.75 12.69
CA ARG A 90 -20.12 1.34 13.78
C ARG A 90 -18.68 1.07 13.34
N VAL A 91 -18.49 0.84 12.04
CA VAL A 91 -17.18 0.71 11.41
C VAL A 91 -17.14 1.75 10.31
N VAL A 92 -16.24 2.71 10.44
CA VAL A 92 -16.07 3.81 9.49
C VAL A 92 -14.74 3.59 8.79
N ALA A 93 -14.73 3.47 7.47
CA ALA A 93 -13.51 3.23 6.72
C ALA A 93 -13.53 3.96 5.39
N ALA A 94 -12.37 4.45 4.95
CA ALA A 94 -12.16 5.00 3.62
C ALA A 94 -11.11 4.16 2.89
N ASN A 95 -11.36 3.89 1.60
CA ASN A 95 -10.36 3.28 0.71
C ASN A 95 -9.90 4.34 -0.29
N LEU A 96 -8.60 4.47 -0.42
CA LEU A 96 -7.93 5.62 -0.98
C LEU A 96 -6.77 5.13 -1.84
N ARG A 97 -6.34 5.96 -2.80
CA ARG A 97 -5.21 5.61 -3.66
C ARG A 97 -4.31 6.82 -3.90
N SER A 98 -3.00 6.62 -3.76
CA SER A 98 -2.03 7.70 -3.93
C SER A 98 -1.84 8.05 -5.40
N LYS A 99 -1.38 9.27 -5.65
CA LYS A 99 -0.83 9.69 -6.94
C LYS A 99 0.60 10.17 -6.73
N PRO A 100 1.51 9.96 -7.70
CA PRO A 100 1.29 9.28 -8.98
C PRO A 100 1.43 7.75 -8.91
N ASP A 101 1.77 7.21 -7.74
CA ASP A 101 2.33 5.85 -7.63
C ASP A 101 1.29 4.75 -7.34
N ASP A 102 0.00 5.06 -7.31
CA ASP A 102 -1.12 4.11 -7.15
C ASP A 102 -1.07 3.20 -5.89
N PHE A 103 -0.43 3.65 -4.81
CA PHE A 103 -0.47 2.91 -3.55
C PHE A 103 -1.88 2.93 -2.98
N LEU A 104 -2.40 1.76 -2.63
CA LEU A 104 -3.67 1.64 -1.93
C LEU A 104 -3.49 2.03 -0.47
N MET A 105 -4.37 2.89 0.04
CA MET A 105 -4.40 3.31 1.43
C MET A 105 -5.78 3.04 2.03
N GLN A 106 -5.79 2.58 3.27
CA GLN A 106 -7.00 2.45 4.06
C GLN A 106 -6.81 3.14 5.40
N VAL A 107 -7.82 3.93 5.80
CA VAL A 107 -7.99 4.36 7.18
C VAL A 107 -9.31 3.81 7.69
N ALA A 108 -9.32 3.26 8.90
CA ALA A 108 -10.51 2.65 9.48
C ALA A 108 -10.60 2.87 10.98
N MET A 109 -11.83 3.06 11.45
CA MET A 109 -12.25 2.97 12.84
C MET A 109 -13.11 1.72 13.02
N GLY A 110 -12.68 0.80 13.88
CA GLY A 110 -13.44 -0.40 14.23
C GLY A 110 -14.53 -0.14 15.28
N MET A 111 -15.35 -1.16 15.59
CA MET A 111 -16.44 -1.05 16.58
C MET A 111 -15.97 -0.63 17.99
N GLY A 112 -14.72 -0.99 18.34
CA GLY A 112 -14.06 -0.61 19.58
C GLY A 112 -13.54 0.83 19.62
N GLY A 113 -13.73 1.60 18.55
CA GLY A 113 -13.09 2.90 18.30
C GLY A 113 -11.57 2.79 18.09
N GLN A 114 -11.04 1.59 17.91
CA GLN A 114 -9.65 1.39 17.51
C GLN A 114 -9.44 1.97 16.10
N LEU A 115 -8.34 2.67 15.91
CA LEU A 115 -7.99 3.29 14.63
C LEU A 115 -6.83 2.55 13.99
N SER A 116 -6.96 2.26 12.70
CA SER A 116 -5.86 1.73 11.88
C SER A 116 -5.66 2.56 10.63
N VAL A 117 -4.40 2.61 10.20
CA VAL A 117 -4.01 3.06 8.86
C VAL A 117 -3.16 1.98 8.22
N GLY A 118 -3.38 1.72 6.93
CA GLY A 118 -2.63 0.76 6.15
C GLY A 118 -2.31 1.28 4.77
N VAL A 119 -1.13 0.99 4.27
CA VAL A 119 -0.70 1.30 2.90
C VAL A 119 -0.15 0.04 2.24
N THR A 120 -0.57 -0.23 1.00
CA THR A 120 -0.12 -1.33 0.15
C THR A 120 0.40 -0.78 -1.17
N SER A 121 1.60 -1.19 -1.56
CA SER A 121 2.19 -0.82 -2.87
C SER A 121 1.47 -1.51 -4.02
N PRO A 122 1.54 -0.96 -5.24
CA PRO A 122 1.39 -1.78 -6.45
C PRO A 122 2.41 -2.93 -6.47
N CYS A 123 2.24 -3.86 -7.41
CA CYS A 123 3.26 -4.90 -7.64
C CYS A 123 4.60 -4.24 -8.06
N PHE A 124 5.71 -4.70 -7.47
CA PHE A 124 7.06 -4.30 -7.86
C PHE A 124 8.01 -5.50 -7.85
N TRP A 125 9.18 -5.34 -8.46
CA TRP A 125 10.25 -6.34 -8.44
C TRP A 125 11.15 -6.08 -7.23
N ASP A 126 11.30 -7.05 -6.32
CA ASP A 126 12.18 -6.91 -5.14
C ASP A 126 13.67 -6.99 -5.47
N SER A 127 13.96 -7.50 -6.66
CA SER A 127 15.25 -7.62 -7.32
C SER A 127 15.01 -7.47 -8.83
N GLU A 128 15.90 -6.79 -9.57
CA GLU A 128 15.72 -6.65 -11.01
C GLU A 128 15.57 -8.04 -11.66
N PRO A 129 14.52 -8.27 -12.48
CA PRO A 129 14.41 -9.52 -13.20
C PRO A 129 15.62 -9.64 -14.12
N VAL A 130 16.40 -10.72 -13.98
CA VAL A 130 17.45 -11.04 -14.94
C VAL A 130 16.78 -11.08 -16.32
N PRO A 131 17.24 -10.30 -17.32
CA PRO A 131 16.65 -10.36 -18.64
C PRO A 131 16.65 -11.82 -19.10
N SER A 132 15.47 -12.40 -19.28
CA SER A 132 15.35 -13.71 -19.89
C SER A 132 16.03 -13.60 -21.25
N ALA A 133 17.19 -14.25 -21.38
CA ALA A 133 17.95 -14.25 -22.61
C ALA A 133 17.02 -14.75 -23.72
N LEU A 134 16.54 -13.83 -24.55
CA LEU A 134 15.88 -14.16 -25.80
C LEU A 134 16.83 -15.09 -26.57
N GLY A 135 16.27 -16.24 -26.96
CA GLY A 135 17.01 -17.43 -27.35
C GLY A 135 18.19 -17.18 -28.29
N HIS A 136 19.36 -17.64 -27.87
CA HIS A 136 20.37 -18.06 -28.83
C HIS A 136 19.92 -19.44 -29.36
N PRO A 137 19.59 -19.60 -30.66
CA PRO A 137 19.51 -20.94 -31.22
C PRO A 137 20.88 -21.60 -31.07
N ALA A 138 20.90 -22.87 -30.67
CA ALA A 138 22.11 -23.67 -30.62
C ALA A 138 22.85 -23.60 -31.97
N PRO A 139 24.19 -23.51 -32.00
CA PRO A 139 24.92 -23.58 -33.25
C PRO A 139 24.62 -24.92 -33.92
N ARG A 140 24.09 -24.86 -35.16
CA ARG A 140 24.01 -26.05 -36.02
C ARG A 140 25.44 -26.49 -36.30
N ILE A 141 25.80 -27.67 -35.83
CA ILE A 141 26.97 -28.38 -36.33
C ILE A 141 26.51 -28.98 -37.66
N ASP A 142 26.80 -28.28 -38.76
CA ASP A 142 26.73 -28.90 -40.08
C ASP A 142 27.88 -29.90 -40.17
N ALA A 143 27.52 -31.18 -40.10
CA ALA A 143 28.41 -32.27 -40.46
C ALA A 143 28.54 -32.28 -41.98
N GLU A 144 29.58 -31.63 -42.51
CA GLU A 144 30.04 -31.92 -43.88
C GLU A 144 30.86 -33.21 -43.87
N LEU A 145 30.24 -34.26 -44.43
CA LEU A 145 30.93 -35.38 -45.03
C LEU A 145 31.77 -34.89 -46.21
N GLN A 146 33.08 -35.04 -46.13
CA GLN A 146 33.94 -35.42 -47.27
C GLN A 146 35.00 -36.41 -46.80
#